data_AF-A0AAW2XIP4-F1
#
_entry.id   AF-A0AAW2XIP4-F1
#
_cell.length_a   1.000
_cell.length_b   1.000
_cell.length_c   1.000
_cell.angle_alpha   90.00
_cell.angle_beta   90.00
_cell.angle_gamma   90.00
#
_symmetry.space_group_name_H-M   'P 1'
#
loop_
_entity.id
_entity.type
_entity.pdbx_description
1 polymer ?
#
loop_
_entity_poly.entity_id
_entity_poly.type
_entity_poly.pdbx_seq_one_letter_code
_entity_poly.pdbx_strand_id
1 'polypeptide(L)'
;MASHSEKAELQTPLISISQDKDAESKANFTRDEILAETKLQLFLAGPMMFVNLLLSLIQTISVMFVGHVGELALSGASMATSFASVTGFSLLVGMACALDTYCGQSYGAKQYHMLGIHMQRAMLVLLLVSIPLACIWATAGDILQLLGQDPAIAAEAGAYARYMIPSIFPFALLQCQFSKGAALANGISYWTNDLFLALYITLSPACKHTWKGLSKEALQNVSKFIWLAVPSAIMVCLEIWSYEIMVIVSGLLPNPTLETSVLSISLNTNGMIYMIPLGLGSAISVRVANELGGGKPRGARLAVFMATFMVALESIVAVVVIILGRKIWGYCFSSEADVVSYVSDMMILIAVVNLADGVLSVLNGIARGCGWQKIGAIVNLGSFYIIGIPLGVVLAFVLHLGGKGLWIGIIAAVFAQTFFLSIITIRTNWETEARKASARVFDSTIPVVA
;
A
#
# COMPACT_ATOMS: atom_id res chain seq x y z
N MET A 1 -71.02 15.87 25.47
CA MET A 1 -70.39 14.77 26.24
C MET A 1 -69.89 13.75 25.24
N ALA A 2 -68.65 13.93 24.82
CA ALA A 2 -67.93 13.05 23.91
C ALA A 2 -66.81 12.41 24.73
N SER A 3 -66.82 11.07 24.87
CA SER A 3 -65.65 10.24 25.12
C SER A 3 -66.11 8.81 25.49
N HIS A 4 -66.01 7.85 24.57
CA HIS A 4 -65.71 6.43 24.87
C HIS A 4 -65.70 5.58 23.59
N SER A 5 -64.83 5.90 22.62
CA SER A 5 -64.60 5.00 21.47
C SER A 5 -63.18 5.04 20.86
N GLU A 6 -62.20 5.62 21.53
CA GLU A 6 -60.82 5.71 20.98
C GLU A 6 -59.77 5.54 22.09
N LYS A 7 -59.62 4.34 22.65
CA LYS A 7 -58.48 4.04 23.55
C LYS A 7 -58.00 2.58 23.52
N ALA A 8 -58.12 1.88 22.39
CA ALA A 8 -57.68 0.47 22.29
C ALA A 8 -56.86 0.09 21.05
N GLU A 9 -56.32 1.05 20.29
CA GLU A 9 -55.42 0.75 19.17
C GLU A 9 -54.25 1.74 19.15
N LEU A 10 -53.23 1.52 19.98
CA LEU A 10 -51.95 2.23 19.86
C LEU A 10 -50.81 1.54 20.62
N GLN A 11 -50.69 0.21 20.47
CA GLN A 11 -49.47 -0.52 20.85
C GLN A 11 -49.19 -1.68 19.91
N THR A 12 -48.89 -1.36 18.64
CA THR A 12 -48.07 -2.22 17.78
C THR A 12 -47.18 -1.32 16.94
N PRO A 13 -45.84 -1.50 16.93
CA PRO A 13 -44.99 -0.74 16.03
C PRO A 13 -45.24 -1.26 14.61
N LEU A 14 -45.78 -0.40 13.75
CA LEU A 14 -46.21 -0.71 12.39
C LEU A 14 -45.06 -0.81 11.36
N ILE A 15 -43.80 -0.91 11.80
CA ILE A 15 -42.67 -1.15 10.88
C ILE A 15 -41.60 -2.05 11.52
N SER A 16 -41.42 -3.25 10.98
CA SER A 16 -40.39 -4.24 11.31
C SER A 16 -38.99 -3.89 10.74
N ILE A 17 -38.52 -2.64 10.92
CA ILE A 17 -37.28 -2.13 10.30
C ILE A 17 -36.03 -2.91 10.74
N SER A 18 -36.03 -3.50 11.94
CA SER A 18 -34.88 -4.25 12.44
C SER A 18 -34.76 -5.64 11.80
N GLN A 19 -35.87 -6.34 11.56
CA GLN A 19 -35.84 -7.69 10.99
C GLN A 19 -35.55 -7.69 9.48
N ASP A 20 -36.05 -6.71 8.73
CA ASP A 20 -35.80 -6.61 7.29
C ASP A 20 -34.35 -6.21 6.95
N LYS A 21 -33.74 -5.30 7.73
CA LYS A 21 -32.33 -4.94 7.55
C LYS A 21 -31.39 -6.10 7.88
N ASP A 22 -31.72 -6.89 8.91
CA ASP A 22 -30.95 -8.09 9.25
C ASP A 22 -31.15 -9.23 8.22
N ALA A 23 -32.31 -9.29 7.56
CA ALA A 23 -32.60 -10.24 6.48
C ALA A 23 -31.91 -9.86 5.16
N GLU A 24 -31.90 -8.59 4.77
CA GLU A 24 -31.16 -8.08 3.59
C GLU A 24 -29.64 -8.21 3.75
N SER A 25 -29.15 -8.10 4.99
CA SER A 25 -27.75 -8.32 5.36
C SER A 25 -27.32 -9.79 5.26
N LYS A 26 -28.26 -10.76 5.29
CA LYS A 26 -27.98 -12.21 5.24
C LYS A 26 -28.34 -12.88 3.91
N ALA A 27 -28.92 -12.15 2.96
CA ALA A 27 -29.25 -12.69 1.65
C ALA A 27 -27.99 -13.06 0.86
N ASN A 28 -27.97 -14.26 0.29
CA ASN A 28 -26.90 -14.70 -0.61
C ASN A 28 -26.81 -13.77 -1.83
N PHE A 29 -25.58 -13.46 -2.25
CA PHE A 29 -25.34 -12.64 -3.43
C PHE A 29 -25.81 -13.35 -4.70
N THR A 30 -26.49 -12.61 -5.57
CA THR A 30 -26.93 -13.11 -6.88
C THR A 30 -25.75 -13.26 -7.84
N ARG A 31 -25.88 -14.12 -8.85
CA ARG A 31 -24.84 -14.29 -9.88
C ARG A 31 -24.54 -12.99 -10.62
N ASP A 32 -25.57 -12.18 -10.87
CA ASP A 32 -25.41 -10.91 -11.59
C ASP A 32 -24.66 -9.88 -10.77
N GLU A 33 -24.94 -9.78 -9.45
CA GLU A 33 -24.17 -8.93 -8.52
C GLU A 33 -22.69 -9.35 -8.50
N ILE A 34 -22.41 -10.65 -8.41
CA ILE A 34 -21.05 -11.19 -8.41
C ILE A 34 -20.31 -10.85 -9.71
N LEU A 35 -20.95 -11.08 -10.86
CA LEU A 35 -20.36 -10.80 -12.17
C LEU A 35 -20.12 -9.31 -12.38
N ALA A 36 -21.04 -8.45 -11.92
CA ALA A 36 -20.90 -7.01 -12.01
C ALA A 36 -19.72 -6.50 -11.16
N GLU A 37 -19.63 -6.93 -9.90
CA GLU A 37 -18.54 -6.50 -9.02
C GLU A 37 -17.18 -7.03 -9.50
N THR A 38 -17.12 -8.28 -9.98
CA THR A 38 -15.90 -8.87 -10.57
C THR A 38 -15.39 -8.03 -11.75
N LYS A 39 -16.28 -7.69 -12.70
CA LYS A 39 -15.92 -6.87 -13.86
C LYS A 39 -15.40 -5.49 -13.44
N LEU A 40 -16.04 -4.89 -12.45
CA LEU A 40 -15.67 -3.56 -11.98
C LEU A 40 -14.30 -3.55 -11.28
N GLN A 41 -14.03 -4.57 -10.45
CA GLN A 41 -12.73 -4.73 -9.81
C GLN A 41 -11.63 -5.05 -10.82
N LEU A 42 -11.87 -5.93 -11.79
CA LEU A 42 -10.89 -6.23 -12.85
C LEU A 42 -10.62 -5.02 -13.74
N PHE A 43 -11.64 -4.20 -14.02
CA PHE A 43 -11.48 -2.98 -14.80
C PHE A 43 -10.58 -1.95 -14.08
N LEU A 44 -10.67 -1.87 -12.76
CA LEU A 44 -9.78 -1.02 -11.95
C LEU A 44 -8.39 -1.66 -11.77
N ALA A 45 -8.35 -2.93 -11.38
CA ALA A 45 -7.13 -3.63 -11.03
C ALA A 45 -6.23 -3.91 -12.24
N GLY A 46 -6.81 -4.32 -13.38
CA GLY A 46 -6.05 -4.74 -14.56
C GLY A 46 -4.99 -3.72 -15.02
N PRO A 47 -5.35 -2.46 -15.27
CA PRO A 47 -4.39 -1.41 -15.61
C PRO A 47 -3.35 -1.18 -14.50
N MET A 48 -3.76 -1.18 -13.23
CA MET A 48 -2.84 -0.98 -12.09
C MET A 48 -1.84 -2.12 -11.95
N MET A 49 -2.29 -3.37 -12.06
CA MET A 49 -1.46 -4.57 -12.01
C MET A 49 -0.42 -4.55 -13.13
N PHE A 50 -0.86 -4.23 -14.36
CA PHE A 50 0.03 -4.17 -15.52
C PHE A 50 1.09 -3.09 -15.36
N VAL A 51 0.68 -1.88 -14.94
CA VAL A 51 1.60 -0.76 -14.71
C VAL A 51 2.60 -1.07 -13.61
N ASN A 52 2.15 -1.58 -12.46
CA ASN A 52 3.02 -1.90 -11.33
C ASN A 52 4.02 -3.00 -11.69
N LEU A 53 3.58 -4.03 -12.42
CA LEU A 53 4.44 -5.10 -12.89
C LEU A 53 5.52 -4.58 -13.85
N LEU A 54 5.14 -3.77 -14.85
CA LEU A 54 6.11 -3.17 -15.77
C LEU A 54 7.12 -2.27 -15.04
N LEU A 55 6.67 -1.47 -14.08
CA LEU A 55 7.51 -0.62 -13.25
C LEU A 55 8.54 -1.44 -12.46
N SER A 56 8.08 -2.50 -11.81
CA SER A 56 9.00 -3.35 -11.06
C SER A 56 9.95 -4.12 -11.97
N LEU A 57 9.51 -4.55 -13.16
CA LEU A 57 10.39 -5.17 -14.15
C LEU A 57 11.50 -4.21 -14.58
N ILE A 58 11.20 -2.94 -14.82
CA ILE A 58 12.22 -1.92 -15.14
C ILE A 58 13.24 -1.79 -13.99
N GLN A 59 12.77 -1.77 -12.74
CA GLN A 59 13.65 -1.67 -11.57
C GLN A 59 14.53 -2.93 -11.43
N THR A 60 13.94 -4.13 -11.55
CA THR A 60 14.66 -5.40 -11.48
C THR A 60 15.70 -5.52 -12.60
N ILE A 61 15.34 -5.19 -13.84
CA ILE A 61 16.28 -5.18 -14.98
C ILE A 61 17.41 -4.18 -14.72
N SER A 62 17.10 -2.99 -14.18
CA SER A 62 18.14 -2.01 -13.84
C SER A 62 19.14 -2.57 -12.82
N VAL A 63 18.67 -3.26 -11.77
CA VAL A 63 19.55 -3.92 -10.79
C VAL A 63 20.40 -5.01 -11.45
N MET A 64 19.83 -5.80 -12.37
CA MET A 64 20.58 -6.80 -13.14
C MET A 64 21.73 -6.17 -13.97
N PHE A 65 21.52 -4.98 -14.54
CA PHE A 65 22.57 -4.27 -15.28
C PHE A 65 23.62 -3.64 -14.36
N VAL A 66 23.21 -2.98 -13.27
CA VAL A 66 24.15 -2.31 -12.34
C VAL A 66 25.06 -3.31 -11.64
N GLY A 67 24.61 -4.56 -11.43
CA GLY A 67 25.44 -5.68 -10.96
C GLY A 67 26.74 -5.89 -11.76
N HIS A 68 26.82 -5.43 -13.01
CA HIS A 68 27.98 -5.61 -13.89
C HIS A 68 28.90 -4.39 -14.01
N VAL A 69 28.58 -3.25 -13.37
CA VAL A 69 29.27 -1.96 -13.61
C VAL A 69 30.39 -1.65 -12.60
N GLY A 70 30.34 -2.21 -11.38
CA GLY A 70 31.40 -2.10 -10.37
C GLY A 70 30.89 -1.99 -8.93
N GLU A 71 31.59 -2.64 -7.99
CA GLU A 71 31.10 -2.89 -6.62
C GLU A 71 30.89 -1.60 -5.80
N LEU A 72 31.76 -0.60 -5.91
CA LEU A 72 31.69 0.62 -5.09
C LEU A 72 30.50 1.52 -5.49
N ALA A 73 30.31 1.78 -6.78
CA ALA A 73 29.21 2.60 -7.28
C ALA A 73 27.84 1.92 -7.06
N LEU A 74 27.79 0.59 -7.23
CA LEU A 74 26.60 -0.21 -6.93
C LEU A 74 26.26 -0.15 -5.43
N SER A 75 27.24 -0.32 -4.56
CA SER A 75 27.03 -0.28 -3.10
C SER A 75 26.57 1.10 -2.63
N GLY A 76 27.20 2.18 -3.12
CA GLY A 76 26.80 3.55 -2.82
C GLY A 76 25.38 3.89 -3.31
N ALA A 77 25.04 3.53 -4.55
CA ALA A 77 23.70 3.77 -5.12
C ALA A 77 22.62 2.94 -4.43
N SER A 78 22.89 1.68 -4.10
CA SER A 78 21.95 0.79 -3.40
C SER A 78 21.68 1.30 -1.98
N MET A 79 22.74 1.72 -1.27
CA MET A 79 22.62 2.30 0.07
C MET A 79 21.85 3.61 0.06
N ALA A 80 22.12 4.50 -0.90
CA ALA A 80 21.37 5.73 -1.06
C ALA A 80 19.89 5.47 -1.38
N THR A 81 19.60 4.49 -2.23
CA THR A 81 18.23 4.11 -2.61
C THR A 81 17.47 3.51 -1.43
N SER A 82 18.09 2.63 -0.65
CA SER A 82 17.52 2.09 0.59
C SER A 82 17.28 3.20 1.61
N PHE A 83 18.25 4.08 1.83
CA PHE A 83 18.11 5.24 2.72
C PHE A 83 16.95 6.16 2.28
N ALA A 84 16.83 6.45 0.99
CA ALA A 84 15.74 7.23 0.42
C ALA A 84 14.38 6.54 0.53
N SER A 85 14.34 5.22 0.34
CA SER A 85 13.14 4.40 0.52
C SER A 85 12.62 4.47 1.97
N VAL A 86 13.52 4.24 2.93
CA VAL A 86 13.23 4.25 4.37
C VAL A 86 12.80 5.63 4.84
N THR A 87 13.57 6.66 4.53
CA THR A 87 13.36 8.00 5.11
C THR A 87 12.29 8.81 4.38
N GLY A 88 12.14 8.64 3.06
CA GLY A 88 11.31 9.54 2.24
C GLY A 88 10.21 8.85 1.46
N PHE A 89 10.54 7.93 0.54
CA PHE A 89 9.53 7.41 -0.40
C PHE A 89 8.41 6.64 0.30
N SER A 90 8.74 5.77 1.28
CA SER A 90 7.72 5.04 2.06
C SER A 90 6.77 5.98 2.80
N LEU A 91 7.30 7.06 3.38
CA LEU A 91 6.52 8.06 4.09
C LEU A 91 5.53 8.78 3.15
N LEU A 92 6.01 9.24 1.99
CA LEU A 92 5.18 9.94 1.01
C LEU A 92 4.09 9.04 0.43
N VAL A 93 4.43 7.80 0.07
CA VAL A 93 3.45 6.78 -0.39
C VAL A 93 2.39 6.53 0.68
N GLY A 94 2.81 6.33 1.93
CA GLY A 94 1.88 6.04 3.01
C GLY A 94 1.00 7.24 3.40
N MET A 95 1.50 8.48 3.32
CA MET A 95 0.66 9.68 3.51
C MET A 95 -0.34 9.86 2.37
N ALA A 96 0.05 9.58 1.12
CA ALA A 96 -0.82 9.65 -0.04
C ALA A 96 -2.00 8.65 0.04
N CYS A 97 -1.81 7.50 0.69
CA CYS A 97 -2.87 6.51 0.91
C CYS A 97 -4.11 7.05 1.65
N ALA A 98 -4.02 8.19 2.34
CA ALA A 98 -5.20 8.86 2.90
C ALA A 98 -6.18 9.35 1.82
N LEU A 99 -5.70 9.61 0.60
CA LEU A 99 -6.54 9.97 -0.54
C LEU A 99 -7.47 8.84 -0.96
N ASP A 100 -7.08 7.57 -0.83
CA ASP A 100 -7.95 6.44 -1.12
C ASP A 100 -9.25 6.52 -0.33
N THR A 101 -9.13 6.83 0.97
CA THR A 101 -10.28 7.01 1.85
C THR A 101 -11.07 8.27 1.50
N TYR A 102 -10.42 9.43 1.46
CA TYR A 102 -11.10 10.72 1.31
C TYR A 102 -11.71 10.91 -0.08
N CYS A 103 -10.95 10.64 -1.14
CA CYS A 103 -11.45 10.74 -2.51
C CYS A 103 -12.46 9.64 -2.80
N GLY A 104 -12.22 8.39 -2.37
CA GLY A 104 -13.14 7.28 -2.60
C GLY A 104 -14.49 7.48 -1.90
N GLN A 105 -14.48 7.87 -0.62
CA GLN A 105 -15.72 8.11 0.11
C GLN A 105 -16.48 9.32 -0.44
N SER A 106 -15.79 10.42 -0.77
CA SER A 106 -16.42 11.59 -1.40
C SER A 106 -16.97 11.27 -2.80
N TYR A 107 -16.31 10.40 -3.58
CA TYR A 107 -16.80 9.94 -4.87
C TYR A 107 -18.08 9.10 -4.71
N GLY A 108 -18.07 8.16 -3.76
CA GLY A 108 -19.24 7.36 -3.37
C GLY A 108 -20.45 8.20 -2.97
N ALA A 109 -20.21 9.27 -2.21
CA ALA A 109 -21.22 10.24 -1.78
C ALA A 109 -21.64 11.24 -2.87
N LYS A 110 -21.13 11.10 -4.11
CA LYS A 110 -21.35 12.01 -5.24
C LYS A 110 -20.88 13.45 -5.01
N GLN A 111 -19.99 13.69 -4.05
CA GLN A 111 -19.38 15.00 -3.79
C GLN A 111 -18.14 15.21 -4.68
N TYR A 112 -18.32 15.23 -5.99
CA TYR A 112 -17.20 15.25 -6.96
C TYR A 112 -16.26 16.45 -6.81
N HIS A 113 -16.77 17.62 -6.40
CA HIS A 113 -15.96 18.81 -6.12
C HIS A 113 -14.91 18.56 -5.02
N MET A 114 -15.26 17.78 -4.00
CA MET A 114 -14.39 17.50 -2.87
C MET A 114 -13.16 16.68 -3.28
N LEU A 115 -13.22 15.90 -4.36
CA LEU A 115 -12.06 15.16 -4.87
C LEU A 115 -10.92 16.08 -5.29
N GLY A 116 -11.22 17.25 -5.88
CA GLY A 116 -10.21 18.24 -6.22
C GLY A 116 -9.60 18.87 -4.97
N ILE A 117 -10.44 19.20 -3.99
CA ILE A 117 -10.03 19.81 -2.72
C ILE A 117 -9.15 18.87 -1.89
N HIS A 118 -9.52 17.60 -1.76
CA HIS A 118 -8.70 16.60 -1.06
C HIS A 118 -7.34 16.40 -1.73
N MET A 119 -7.30 16.38 -3.07
CA MET A 119 -6.06 16.26 -3.83
C MET A 119 -5.14 17.47 -3.60
N GLN A 120 -5.68 18.70 -3.63
CA GLN A 120 -4.90 19.91 -3.35
C GLN A 120 -4.37 19.94 -1.91
N ARG A 121 -5.19 19.50 -0.93
CA ARG A 121 -4.77 19.32 0.47
C ARG A 121 -3.58 18.37 0.58
N ALA A 122 -3.66 17.21 -0.08
CA ALA A 122 -2.59 16.23 -0.08
C ALA A 122 -1.33 16.79 -0.74
N MET A 123 -1.43 17.42 -1.91
CA MET A 123 -0.29 18.04 -2.60
C MET A 123 0.43 19.03 -1.69
N LEU A 124 -0.32 19.91 -0.99
CA LEU A 124 0.26 20.86 -0.06
C LEU A 124 0.98 20.17 1.11
N VAL A 125 0.33 19.19 1.76
CA VAL A 125 0.91 18.48 2.90
C VAL A 125 2.14 17.70 2.49
N LEU A 126 2.08 16.95 1.39
CA LEU A 126 3.20 16.14 0.92
C LEU A 126 4.38 17.00 0.46
N LEU A 127 4.14 18.13 -0.23
CA LEU A 127 5.21 19.08 -0.57
C LEU A 127 5.88 19.68 0.67
N LEU A 128 5.11 20.01 1.70
CA LEU A 128 5.67 20.52 2.96
C LEU A 128 6.50 19.46 3.69
N VAL A 129 6.08 18.19 3.65
CA VAL A 129 6.83 17.06 4.21
C VAL A 129 8.08 16.75 3.38
N SER A 130 8.06 16.97 2.07
CA SER A 130 9.24 16.80 1.21
C SER A 130 10.40 17.74 1.55
N ILE A 131 10.15 18.90 2.18
CA ILE A 131 11.20 19.85 2.58
C ILE A 131 12.13 19.28 3.67
N PRO A 132 11.66 18.86 4.86
CA PRO A 132 12.53 18.24 5.86
C PRO A 132 13.16 16.94 5.35
N LEU A 133 12.48 16.18 4.49
CA LEU A 133 13.06 14.98 3.86
C LEU A 133 14.24 15.33 2.95
N ALA A 134 14.14 16.39 2.14
CA ALA A 134 15.25 16.88 1.33
C ALA A 134 16.45 17.31 2.19
N CYS A 135 16.20 17.93 3.34
CA CYS A 135 17.27 18.26 4.29
C CYS A 135 17.96 16.99 4.84
N ILE A 136 17.18 15.96 5.22
CA ILE A 136 17.73 14.68 5.69
C ILE A 136 18.60 14.03 4.60
N TRP A 137 18.15 14.06 3.34
CA TRP A 137 18.89 13.50 2.21
C TRP A 137 20.16 14.30 1.87
N ALA A 138 20.15 15.62 2.11
CA ALA A 138 21.35 16.44 1.92
C ALA A 138 22.48 16.05 2.88
N THR A 139 22.14 15.56 4.08
CA THR A 139 23.07 15.08 5.11
C THR A 139 23.22 13.56 5.13
N ALA A 140 22.74 12.85 4.11
CA ALA A 140 22.73 11.38 4.11
C ALA A 140 24.14 10.78 4.27
N GLY A 141 25.16 11.37 3.65
CA GLY A 141 26.54 10.90 3.78
C GLY A 141 27.05 10.98 5.22
N ASP A 142 26.81 12.10 5.90
CA ASP A 142 27.22 12.28 7.31
C ASP A 142 26.46 11.33 8.23
N ILE A 143 25.17 11.13 7.98
CA ILE A 143 24.34 10.18 8.73
C ILE A 143 24.88 8.75 8.56
N LEU A 144 25.20 8.35 7.33
CA LEU A 144 25.73 7.00 7.07
C LEU A 144 27.12 6.80 7.71
N GLN A 145 27.99 7.81 7.68
CA GLN A 145 29.27 7.76 8.39
C GLN A 145 29.07 7.66 9.92
N LEU A 146 28.11 8.41 10.48
CA LEU A 146 27.78 8.33 11.90
C LEU A 146 27.26 6.94 12.30
N LEU A 147 26.55 6.27 11.39
CA LEU A 147 26.10 4.89 11.55
C LEU A 147 27.21 3.85 11.34
N GLY A 148 28.45 4.28 11.11
CA GLY A 148 29.64 3.41 11.01
C GLY A 148 29.90 2.84 9.62
N GLN A 149 29.30 3.40 8.56
CA GLN A 149 29.61 3.00 7.19
C GLN A 149 31.01 3.44 6.76
N ASP A 150 31.59 2.71 5.81
CA ASP A 150 32.87 3.07 5.20
C ASP A 150 32.81 4.50 4.64
N PRO A 151 33.80 5.37 4.91
CA PRO A 151 33.77 6.76 4.49
C PRO A 151 33.61 6.96 2.98
N ALA A 152 34.17 6.07 2.14
CA ALA A 152 34.05 6.16 0.70
C ALA A 152 32.64 5.76 0.23
N ILE A 153 32.07 4.69 0.78
CA ILE A 153 30.70 4.26 0.47
C ILE A 153 29.69 5.34 0.91
N ALA A 154 29.86 5.89 2.11
CA ALA A 154 28.98 6.93 2.64
C ALA A 154 29.07 8.24 1.84
N ALA A 155 30.27 8.61 1.36
CA ALA A 155 30.44 9.78 0.49
C ALA A 155 29.71 9.60 -0.85
N GLU A 156 29.85 8.44 -1.48
CA GLU A 156 29.13 8.09 -2.72
C GLU A 156 27.61 8.07 -2.52
N ALA A 157 27.14 7.40 -1.47
CA ALA A 157 25.72 7.36 -1.13
C ALA A 157 25.16 8.77 -0.84
N GLY A 158 25.93 9.62 -0.17
CA GLY A 158 25.57 11.03 0.08
C GLY A 158 25.56 11.89 -1.18
N ALA A 159 26.46 11.66 -2.15
CA ALA A 159 26.41 12.31 -3.45
C ALA A 159 25.16 11.88 -4.23
N TYR A 160 24.87 10.58 -4.27
CA TYR A 160 23.68 10.03 -4.91
C TYR A 160 22.38 10.56 -4.27
N ALA A 161 22.28 10.59 -2.94
CA ALA A 161 21.14 11.14 -2.22
C ALA A 161 20.88 12.61 -2.56
N ARG A 162 21.93 13.43 -2.68
CA ARG A 162 21.81 14.83 -3.12
C ARG A 162 21.29 14.96 -4.55
N TYR A 163 21.70 14.09 -5.47
CA TYR A 163 21.15 14.06 -6.82
C TYR A 163 19.67 13.63 -6.86
N MET A 164 19.20 12.87 -5.88
CA MET A 164 17.79 12.49 -5.77
C MET A 164 16.90 13.59 -5.18
N ILE A 165 17.44 14.61 -4.50
CA ILE A 165 16.62 15.67 -3.86
C ILE A 165 15.61 16.32 -4.82
N PRO A 166 15.96 16.71 -6.06
CA PRO A 166 14.98 17.30 -6.98
C PRO A 166 13.84 16.35 -7.36
N SER A 167 13.99 15.03 -7.19
CA SER A 167 12.99 14.02 -7.52
C SER A 167 11.92 13.83 -6.44
N ILE A 168 12.17 14.27 -5.20
CA ILE A 168 11.25 14.03 -4.07
C ILE A 168 9.97 14.88 -4.17
N PHE A 169 10.06 16.08 -4.75
CA PHE A 169 8.93 16.98 -4.96
C PHE A 169 7.96 16.49 -6.04
N PRO A 170 8.40 16.15 -7.26
CA PRO A 170 7.49 15.58 -8.26
C PRO A 170 7.00 14.20 -7.84
N PHE A 171 7.81 13.40 -7.11
CA PHE A 171 7.30 12.15 -6.54
C PHE A 171 6.12 12.39 -5.59
N ALA A 172 6.21 13.36 -4.68
CA ALA A 172 5.12 13.73 -3.78
C ALA A 172 3.83 14.13 -4.54
N LEU A 173 3.96 14.89 -5.63
CA LEU A 173 2.83 15.28 -6.47
C LEU A 173 2.25 14.10 -7.23
N LEU A 174 3.11 13.26 -7.81
CA LEU A 174 2.73 12.05 -8.52
C LEU A 174 1.91 11.12 -7.61
N GLN A 175 2.33 10.91 -6.35
CA GLN A 175 1.57 10.08 -5.40
C GLN A 175 0.15 10.61 -5.15
N CYS A 176 -0.05 11.94 -5.19
CA CYS A 176 -1.38 12.54 -5.06
C CYS A 176 -2.27 12.27 -6.29
N GLN A 177 -1.67 12.19 -7.47
CA GLN A 177 -2.37 12.02 -8.74
C GLN A 177 -2.55 10.55 -9.11
N PHE A 178 -1.67 9.66 -8.62
CA PHE A 178 -1.71 8.21 -8.82
C PHE A 178 -3.04 7.59 -8.33
N SER A 179 -3.66 8.17 -7.31
CA SER A 179 -5.02 7.80 -6.85
C SER A 179 -6.11 8.00 -7.92
N LYS A 180 -5.84 8.72 -9.01
CA LYS A 180 -6.78 9.02 -10.10
C LYS A 180 -6.30 8.61 -11.50
N GLY A 181 -5.02 8.30 -11.70
CA GLY A 181 -4.46 7.90 -13.01
C GLY A 181 -3.12 7.18 -12.86
N ALA A 182 -2.96 6.04 -13.53
CA ALA A 182 -1.83 5.14 -13.36
C ALA A 182 -0.60 5.48 -14.25
N ALA A 183 0.61 5.25 -13.69
CA ALA A 183 1.99 5.18 -14.27
C ALA A 183 2.74 6.52 -14.53
N LEU A 184 4.09 6.73 -14.54
CA LEU A 184 5.33 5.89 -14.54
C LEU A 184 6.65 6.76 -14.38
N ALA A 185 7.71 6.21 -13.72
CA ALA A 185 9.21 6.42 -13.72
C ALA A 185 9.97 7.77 -13.42
N ASN A 186 11.23 7.62 -12.97
CA ASN A 186 12.18 8.52 -12.25
C ASN A 186 12.31 10.00 -12.63
N GLY A 187 12.41 10.87 -11.61
CA GLY A 187 12.98 12.23 -11.67
C GLY A 187 12.44 13.11 -12.79
N ILE A 188 13.13 13.12 -13.94
CA ILE A 188 12.66 13.78 -15.18
C ILE A 188 11.35 13.15 -15.66
N SER A 189 11.22 11.83 -15.62
CA SER A 189 9.95 11.18 -15.91
C SER A 189 8.90 11.45 -14.84
N TYR A 190 9.23 11.72 -13.56
CA TYR A 190 8.24 12.20 -12.58
C TYR A 190 7.76 13.60 -12.94
N TRP A 191 8.65 14.51 -13.30
CA TRP A 191 8.29 15.84 -13.78
C TRP A 191 7.47 15.81 -15.07
N THR A 192 7.88 14.97 -16.02
CA THR A 192 7.18 14.79 -17.30
C THR A 192 5.80 14.15 -17.08
N ASN A 193 5.70 13.22 -16.13
CA ASN A 193 4.46 12.58 -15.77
C ASN A 193 3.51 13.56 -15.08
N ASP A 194 3.99 14.28 -14.07
CA ASP A 194 3.23 15.33 -13.41
C ASP A 194 2.72 16.35 -14.42
N LEU A 195 3.53 16.72 -15.42
CA LEU A 195 3.11 17.60 -16.50
C LEU A 195 2.00 16.96 -17.34
N PHE A 196 2.16 15.73 -17.82
CA PHE A 196 1.13 15.06 -18.62
C PHE A 196 -0.16 14.82 -17.85
N LEU A 197 -0.07 14.44 -16.58
CA LEU A 197 -1.21 14.15 -15.73
C LEU A 197 -1.88 15.44 -15.28
N ALA A 198 -1.14 16.53 -15.02
CA ALA A 198 -1.69 17.86 -14.84
C ALA A 198 -2.39 18.37 -16.11
N LEU A 199 -1.81 18.17 -17.29
CA LEU A 199 -2.44 18.50 -18.58
C LEU A 199 -3.70 17.65 -18.78
N TYR A 200 -3.67 16.36 -18.46
CA TYR A 200 -4.85 15.50 -18.54
C TYR A 200 -5.95 15.97 -17.59
N ILE A 201 -5.63 16.25 -16.32
CA ILE A 201 -6.59 16.72 -15.32
C ILE A 201 -7.19 18.08 -15.71
N THR A 202 -6.40 18.97 -16.32
CA THR A 202 -6.84 20.33 -16.70
C THR A 202 -7.57 20.38 -18.04
N LEU A 203 -7.21 19.53 -19.01
CA LEU A 203 -7.76 19.55 -20.37
C LEU A 203 -8.86 18.50 -20.60
N SER A 204 -8.88 17.40 -19.86
CA SER A 204 -9.81 16.29 -20.09
C SER A 204 -11.24 16.65 -19.65
N PRO A 205 -12.26 16.46 -20.53
CA PRO A 205 -13.67 16.62 -20.17
C PRO A 205 -14.09 15.74 -18.99
N ALA A 206 -13.46 14.58 -18.82
CA ALA A 206 -13.77 13.64 -17.74
C ALA A 206 -13.48 14.21 -16.34
N CYS A 207 -12.49 15.10 -16.21
CA CYS A 207 -12.08 15.68 -14.93
C CYS A 207 -12.82 16.98 -14.58
N LYS A 208 -13.64 17.54 -15.50
CA LYS A 208 -14.27 18.86 -15.37
C LYS A 208 -15.17 19.02 -14.14
N HIS A 209 -15.81 17.94 -13.69
CA HIS A 209 -16.64 17.92 -12.48
C HIS A 209 -15.84 17.76 -11.18
N THR A 210 -14.61 17.23 -11.28
CA THR A 210 -13.74 16.93 -10.13
C THR A 210 -12.67 17.99 -9.88
N TRP A 211 -12.23 18.70 -10.92
CA TRP A 211 -11.19 19.74 -10.85
C TRP A 211 -11.70 21.05 -11.41
N LYS A 212 -11.85 22.07 -10.55
CA LYS A 212 -12.31 23.43 -10.91
C LYS A 212 -11.20 24.50 -10.80
N GLY A 213 -9.94 24.07 -10.72
CA GLY A 213 -8.78 24.93 -10.45
C GLY A 213 -8.37 24.96 -8.98
N LEU A 214 -7.32 25.75 -8.68
CA LEU A 214 -6.77 25.90 -7.33
C LEU A 214 -7.75 26.66 -6.42
N SER A 215 -8.02 26.13 -5.23
CA SER A 215 -8.97 26.70 -4.27
C SER A 215 -8.34 26.93 -2.90
N LYS A 216 -8.67 28.04 -2.25
CA LYS A 216 -8.28 28.33 -0.86
C LYS A 216 -8.92 27.36 0.14
N GLU A 217 -9.99 26.65 -0.24
CA GLU A 217 -10.60 25.58 0.56
C GLU A 217 -9.60 24.44 0.85
N ALA A 218 -8.56 24.29 0.04
CA ALA A 218 -7.49 23.33 0.28
C ALA A 218 -6.67 23.65 1.55
N LEU A 219 -6.67 24.89 2.03
CA LEU A 219 -5.98 25.26 3.27
C LEU A 219 -6.80 24.96 4.53
N GLN A 220 -8.09 24.64 4.38
CA GLN A 220 -8.98 24.32 5.48
C GLN A 220 -8.98 22.82 5.78
N ASN A 221 -9.22 22.44 7.04
CA ASN A 221 -9.29 21.03 7.50
C ASN A 221 -8.02 20.18 7.21
N VAL A 222 -6.85 20.81 7.04
CA VAL A 222 -5.57 20.10 6.82
C VAL A 222 -5.25 19.15 7.99
N SER A 223 -5.60 19.53 9.22
CA SER A 223 -5.42 18.69 10.41
C SER A 223 -6.16 17.34 10.31
N LYS A 224 -7.38 17.33 9.76
CA LYS A 224 -8.15 16.09 9.53
C LYS A 224 -7.48 15.19 8.50
N PHE A 225 -6.85 15.76 7.46
CA PHE A 225 -6.06 15.00 6.51
C PHE A 225 -4.83 14.37 7.18
N ILE A 226 -4.05 15.16 7.91
CA ILE A 226 -2.86 14.69 8.65
C ILE A 226 -3.22 13.56 9.63
N TRP A 227 -4.36 13.67 10.33
CA TRP A 227 -4.83 12.64 11.26
C TRP A 227 -5.02 11.25 10.63
N LEU A 228 -5.37 11.18 9.33
CA LEU A 228 -5.50 9.92 8.60
C LEU A 228 -4.20 9.55 7.86
N ALA A 229 -3.47 10.55 7.36
CA ALA A 229 -2.22 10.36 6.64
C ALA A 229 -1.11 9.81 7.53
N VAL A 230 -0.98 10.28 8.78
CA VAL A 230 0.07 9.82 9.69
C VAL A 230 -0.05 8.33 10.03
N PRO A 231 -1.22 7.79 10.45
CA PRO A 231 -1.37 6.35 10.65
C PRO A 231 -1.16 5.53 9.39
N SER A 232 -1.58 6.04 8.22
CA SER A 232 -1.35 5.39 6.93
C SER A 232 0.14 5.33 6.58
N ALA A 233 0.87 6.42 6.85
CA ALA A 233 2.31 6.50 6.69
C ALA A 233 3.03 5.52 7.63
N ILE A 234 2.67 5.49 8.90
CA ILE A 234 3.22 4.54 9.87
C ILE A 234 2.95 3.11 9.44
N MET A 235 1.74 2.78 8.97
CA MET A 235 1.40 1.44 8.49
C MET A 235 2.34 0.98 7.38
N VAL A 236 2.53 1.80 6.34
CA VAL A 236 3.38 1.51 5.19
C VAL A 236 4.87 1.51 5.56
N CYS A 237 5.32 2.48 6.34
CA CYS A 237 6.71 2.58 6.78
C CYS A 237 7.10 1.39 7.65
N LEU A 238 6.29 1.01 8.64
CA LEU A 238 6.62 -0.12 9.53
C LEU A 238 6.82 -1.42 8.73
N GLU A 239 6.01 -1.63 7.70
CA GLU A 239 6.10 -2.78 6.80
C GLU A 239 7.41 -2.72 6.00
N ILE A 240 7.67 -1.64 5.26
CA ILE A 240 8.88 -1.49 4.43
C ILE A 240 10.15 -1.54 5.28
N TRP A 241 10.18 -0.84 6.41
CA TRP A 241 11.35 -0.80 7.29
C TRP A 241 11.67 -2.18 7.87
N SER A 242 10.67 -3.03 8.10
CA SER A 242 10.91 -4.38 8.60
C SER A 242 11.71 -5.24 7.61
N TYR A 243 11.48 -5.08 6.30
CA TYR A 243 12.25 -5.75 5.26
C TYR A 243 13.67 -5.23 5.18
N GLU A 244 13.88 -3.91 5.28
CA GLU A 244 15.22 -3.30 5.30
C GLU A 244 16.02 -3.73 6.54
N ILE A 245 15.37 -3.82 7.71
CA ILE A 245 15.99 -4.38 8.92
C ILE A 245 16.44 -5.82 8.67
N MET A 246 15.63 -6.66 8.03
CA MET A 246 15.99 -8.04 7.71
C MET A 246 17.21 -8.11 6.79
N VAL A 247 17.30 -7.23 5.78
CA VAL A 247 18.49 -7.12 4.91
C VAL A 247 19.72 -6.76 5.72
N ILE A 248 19.64 -5.73 6.57
CA ILE A 248 20.76 -5.30 7.42
C ILE A 248 21.22 -6.44 8.33
N VAL A 249 20.27 -7.16 8.95
CA VAL A 249 20.56 -8.30 9.83
C VAL A 249 21.26 -9.44 9.09
N SER A 250 20.95 -9.65 7.80
CA SER A 250 21.64 -10.68 7.00
C SER A 250 23.13 -10.39 6.78
N GLY A 251 23.52 -9.11 6.73
CA GLY A 251 24.91 -8.69 6.66
C GLY A 251 25.73 -8.98 7.92
N LEU A 252 25.09 -9.40 9.02
CA LEU A 252 25.76 -9.79 10.26
C LEU A 252 26.00 -11.31 10.36
N LEU A 253 25.55 -12.10 9.38
CA LEU A 253 25.73 -13.54 9.36
C LEU A 253 27.17 -13.94 8.98
N PRO A 254 27.62 -15.18 9.30
CA PRO A 254 29.01 -15.63 9.07
C PRO A 254 29.50 -15.56 7.61
N ASN A 255 28.60 -15.61 6.62
CA ASN A 255 28.91 -15.38 5.20
C ASN A 255 28.10 -14.19 4.68
N PRO A 256 28.50 -12.95 5.03
CA PRO A 256 27.66 -11.78 4.83
C PRO A 256 27.42 -11.46 3.35
N THR A 257 28.41 -11.69 2.49
CA THR A 257 28.30 -11.45 1.04
C THR A 257 27.26 -12.38 0.41
N LEU A 258 27.30 -13.68 0.70
CA LEU A 258 26.35 -14.65 0.18
C LEU A 258 24.93 -14.41 0.73
N GLU A 259 24.80 -14.27 2.05
CA GLU A 259 23.49 -14.14 2.71
C GLU A 259 22.78 -12.85 2.31
N THR A 260 23.51 -11.73 2.25
CA THR A 260 22.94 -10.44 1.82
C THR A 260 22.52 -10.48 0.35
N SER A 261 23.33 -11.08 -0.51
CA SER A 261 23.02 -11.20 -1.95
C SER A 261 21.79 -12.05 -2.19
N VAL A 262 21.71 -13.23 -1.57
CA VAL A 262 20.57 -14.14 -1.72
C VAL A 262 19.30 -13.54 -1.12
N LEU A 263 19.39 -12.89 0.04
CA LEU A 263 18.23 -12.23 0.66
C LEU A 263 17.74 -11.06 -0.20
N SER A 264 18.64 -10.24 -0.76
CA SER A 264 18.29 -9.13 -1.64
C SER A 264 17.63 -9.58 -2.93
N ILE A 265 18.17 -10.62 -3.59
CA ILE A 265 17.56 -11.23 -4.79
C ILE A 265 16.15 -11.75 -4.46
N SER A 266 16.03 -12.44 -3.32
CA SER A 266 14.76 -13.03 -2.88
C SER A 266 13.71 -11.95 -2.57
N LEU A 267 14.09 -10.88 -1.88
CA LEU A 267 13.19 -9.77 -1.54
C LEU A 267 12.80 -8.96 -2.77
N ASN A 268 13.72 -8.71 -3.69
CA ASN A 268 13.40 -8.08 -4.98
C ASN A 268 12.41 -8.92 -5.78
N THR A 269 12.63 -10.24 -5.81
CA THR A 269 11.70 -11.19 -6.44
C THR A 269 10.31 -11.15 -5.79
N ASN A 270 10.24 -11.16 -4.46
CA ASN A 270 8.97 -11.05 -3.75
C ASN A 270 8.27 -9.72 -4.04
N GLY A 271 9.00 -8.60 -4.00
CA GLY A 271 8.48 -7.27 -4.31
C GLY A 271 7.91 -7.18 -5.74
N MET A 272 8.58 -7.81 -6.71
CA MET A 272 8.10 -7.88 -8.09
C MET A 272 6.79 -8.66 -8.21
N ILE A 273 6.68 -9.81 -7.53
CA ILE A 273 5.45 -10.62 -7.54
C ILE A 273 4.32 -9.85 -6.83
N TYR A 274 4.62 -9.19 -5.72
CA TYR A 274 3.67 -8.42 -4.92
C TYR A 274 3.01 -7.25 -5.68
N MET A 275 3.61 -6.77 -6.78
CA MET A 275 3.01 -5.70 -7.61
C MET A 275 1.63 -6.07 -8.17
N ILE A 276 1.39 -7.35 -8.41
CA ILE A 276 0.13 -7.89 -8.92
C ILE A 276 -0.94 -7.83 -7.80
N PRO A 277 -0.76 -8.46 -6.63
CA PRO A 277 -1.64 -8.25 -5.48
C PRO A 277 -1.82 -6.80 -5.08
N LEU A 278 -0.77 -5.97 -5.16
CA LEU A 278 -0.86 -4.54 -4.82
C LEU A 278 -1.86 -3.82 -5.71
N GLY A 279 -1.92 -4.13 -7.00
CA GLY A 279 -2.91 -3.59 -7.94
C GLY A 279 -4.35 -3.95 -7.54
N LEU A 280 -4.59 -5.20 -7.14
CA LEU A 280 -5.88 -5.65 -6.59
C LEU A 280 -6.21 -4.94 -5.26
N GLY A 281 -5.22 -4.80 -4.38
CA GLY A 281 -5.30 -4.08 -3.10
C GLY A 281 -5.70 -2.61 -3.27
N SER A 282 -5.17 -1.93 -4.28
CA SER A 282 -5.56 -0.55 -4.61
C SER A 282 -6.98 -0.49 -5.19
N ALA A 283 -7.37 -1.45 -6.05
CA ALA A 283 -8.73 -1.50 -6.59
C ALA A 283 -9.78 -1.71 -5.49
N ILE A 284 -9.55 -2.64 -4.56
CA ILE A 284 -10.48 -2.88 -3.46
C ILE A 284 -10.57 -1.69 -2.50
N SER A 285 -9.46 -0.96 -2.27
CA SER A 285 -9.44 0.28 -1.49
C SER A 285 -10.43 1.30 -2.05
N VAL A 286 -10.39 1.53 -3.37
CA VAL A 286 -11.31 2.43 -4.08
C VAL A 286 -12.75 1.92 -4.02
N ARG A 287 -12.98 0.62 -4.26
CA ARG A 287 -14.34 0.04 -4.25
C ARG A 287 -14.99 0.13 -2.88
N VAL A 288 -14.30 -0.29 -1.83
CA VAL A 288 -14.81 -0.22 -0.45
C VAL A 288 -15.06 1.23 -0.05
N ALA A 289 -14.14 2.15 -0.34
CA ALA A 289 -14.34 3.57 -0.06
C ALA A 289 -15.57 4.14 -0.78
N ASN A 290 -15.76 3.82 -2.07
CA ASN A 290 -16.91 4.27 -2.86
C ASN A 290 -18.23 3.71 -2.32
N GLU A 291 -18.31 2.42 -1.98
CA GLU A 291 -19.53 1.82 -1.44
C GLU A 291 -19.86 2.36 -0.04
N LEU A 292 -18.86 2.53 0.82
CA LEU A 292 -19.06 3.12 2.16
C LEU A 292 -19.49 4.59 2.08
N GLY A 293 -18.85 5.39 1.23
CA GLY A 293 -19.23 6.79 0.99
C GLY A 293 -20.62 6.94 0.38
N GLY A 294 -21.03 5.98 -0.46
CA GLY A 294 -22.38 5.91 -1.02
C GLY A 294 -23.45 5.38 -0.06
N GLY A 295 -23.09 5.03 1.18
CA GLY A 295 -24.02 4.48 2.16
C GLY A 295 -24.50 3.06 1.83
N LYS A 296 -23.69 2.27 1.10
CA LYS A 296 -24.01 0.92 0.62
C LYS A 296 -23.15 -0.16 1.31
N PRO A 297 -23.41 -0.49 2.59
CA PRO A 297 -22.61 -1.44 3.35
C PRO A 297 -22.65 -2.87 2.78
N ARG A 298 -23.75 -3.29 2.16
CA ARG A 298 -23.86 -4.58 1.46
C ARG A 298 -22.95 -4.65 0.23
N GLY A 299 -22.86 -3.56 -0.53
CA GLY A 299 -21.96 -3.44 -1.68
C GLY A 299 -20.49 -3.54 -1.25
N ALA A 300 -20.11 -2.88 -0.16
CA ALA A 300 -18.76 -2.99 0.40
C ALA A 300 -18.41 -4.43 0.81
N ARG A 301 -19.36 -5.15 1.43
CA ARG A 301 -19.16 -6.56 1.82
C ARG A 301 -18.98 -7.48 0.61
N LEU A 302 -19.79 -7.30 -0.43
CA LEU A 302 -19.64 -8.02 -1.70
C LEU A 302 -18.27 -7.74 -2.33
N ALA A 303 -17.85 -6.48 -2.35
CA ALA A 303 -16.55 -6.09 -2.90
C ALA A 303 -15.39 -6.80 -2.17
N VAL A 304 -15.41 -6.82 -0.83
CA VAL A 304 -14.41 -7.53 -0.03
C VAL A 304 -14.40 -9.04 -0.31
N PHE A 305 -15.57 -9.66 -0.37
CA PHE A 305 -15.68 -11.08 -0.65
C PHE A 305 -15.08 -11.44 -2.02
N MET A 306 -15.44 -10.67 -3.07
CA MET A 306 -14.93 -10.91 -4.41
C MET A 306 -13.43 -10.65 -4.54
N ALA A 307 -12.91 -9.59 -3.92
CA ALA A 307 -11.48 -9.30 -3.93
C ALA A 307 -10.66 -10.40 -3.25
N THR A 308 -11.15 -10.89 -2.10
CA THR A 308 -10.48 -11.98 -1.36
C THR A 308 -10.46 -13.27 -2.19
N PHE A 309 -11.55 -13.59 -2.89
CA PHE A 309 -11.62 -14.75 -3.78
C PHE A 309 -10.66 -14.61 -4.98
N MET A 310 -10.65 -13.46 -5.64
CA MET A 310 -9.78 -13.22 -6.79
C MET A 310 -8.30 -13.27 -6.41
N VAL A 311 -7.92 -12.69 -5.28
CA VAL A 311 -6.52 -12.73 -4.86
C VAL A 311 -6.09 -14.13 -4.43
N ALA A 312 -6.98 -14.92 -3.81
CA ALA A 312 -6.68 -16.32 -3.52
C ALA A 312 -6.38 -17.14 -4.79
N LEU A 313 -7.14 -16.91 -5.87
CA LEU A 313 -6.87 -17.55 -7.17
C LEU A 313 -5.54 -17.09 -7.77
N GLU A 314 -5.28 -15.78 -7.74
CA GLU A 314 -4.02 -15.20 -8.20
C GLU A 314 -2.83 -15.80 -7.43
N SER A 315 -2.91 -15.89 -6.10
CA SER A 315 -1.83 -16.41 -5.27
C SER A 315 -1.54 -17.89 -5.53
N ILE A 316 -2.58 -18.70 -5.82
CA ILE A 316 -2.39 -20.09 -6.25
C ILE A 316 -1.61 -20.16 -7.58
N VAL A 317 -1.98 -19.32 -8.56
CA VAL A 317 -1.29 -19.26 -9.84
C VAL A 317 0.16 -18.80 -9.65
N ALA A 318 0.39 -17.75 -8.86
CA ALA A 318 1.72 -17.24 -8.55
C ALA A 318 2.60 -18.34 -7.93
N VAL A 319 2.09 -19.07 -6.94
CA VAL A 319 2.81 -20.19 -6.30
C VAL A 319 3.22 -21.26 -7.30
N VAL A 320 2.32 -21.66 -8.21
CA VAL A 320 2.65 -22.65 -9.24
C VAL A 320 3.77 -22.13 -10.14
N VAL A 321 3.69 -20.88 -10.60
CA VAL A 321 4.71 -20.27 -11.46
C VAL A 321 6.07 -20.20 -10.76
N ILE A 322 6.09 -19.76 -9.49
CA ILE A 322 7.32 -19.66 -8.67
C ILE A 322 7.97 -21.05 -8.53
N ILE A 323 7.20 -22.08 -8.20
CA ILE A 323 7.71 -23.44 -8.01
C ILE A 323 8.27 -24.03 -9.31
N LEU A 324 7.60 -23.79 -10.44
CA LEU A 324 8.07 -24.26 -11.75
C LEU A 324 9.33 -23.52 -12.20
N GLY A 325 9.42 -22.22 -11.93
CA GLY A 325 10.56 -21.36 -12.32
C GLY A 325 11.77 -21.43 -11.39
N ARG A 326 11.65 -22.01 -10.19
CA ARG A 326 12.64 -21.90 -9.10
C ARG A 326 14.09 -22.23 -9.48
N LYS A 327 14.29 -23.23 -10.34
CA LYS A 327 15.63 -23.70 -10.74
C LYS A 327 16.30 -22.81 -11.78
N ILE A 328 15.50 -22.05 -12.53
CA ILE A 328 15.97 -21.21 -13.63
C ILE A 328 16.18 -19.77 -13.16
N TRP A 329 15.32 -19.31 -12.24
CA TRP A 329 15.29 -17.90 -11.81
C TRP A 329 16.62 -17.37 -11.28
N GLY A 330 17.37 -18.16 -10.50
CA GLY A 330 18.66 -17.75 -9.95
C GLY A 330 19.69 -17.36 -11.01
N TYR A 331 19.65 -18.00 -12.19
CA TYR A 331 20.57 -17.70 -13.30
C TYR A 331 20.34 -16.32 -13.93
N CYS A 332 19.19 -15.69 -13.69
CA CYS A 332 18.95 -14.32 -14.14
C CYS A 332 19.76 -13.28 -13.34
N PHE A 333 20.29 -13.65 -12.17
CA PHE A 333 20.97 -12.74 -11.25
C PHE A 333 22.44 -13.07 -11.03
N SER A 334 22.81 -14.36 -11.04
CA SER A 334 24.20 -14.78 -10.81
C SER A 334 24.58 -15.99 -11.65
N SER A 335 25.86 -16.07 -11.99
CA SER A 335 26.47 -17.25 -12.64
C SER A 335 27.07 -18.23 -11.61
N GLU A 336 27.12 -17.85 -10.33
CA GLU A 336 27.70 -18.68 -9.27
C GLU A 336 26.73 -19.77 -8.83
N ALA A 337 27.17 -21.03 -8.90
CA ALA A 337 26.33 -22.19 -8.62
C ALA A 337 25.75 -22.17 -7.19
N ASP A 338 26.52 -21.72 -6.20
CA ASP A 338 26.10 -21.64 -4.80
C ASP A 338 24.96 -20.62 -4.61
N VAL A 339 25.07 -19.43 -5.22
CA VAL A 339 24.02 -18.40 -5.20
C VAL A 339 22.76 -18.91 -5.89
N VAL A 340 22.89 -19.52 -7.08
CA VAL A 340 21.76 -20.03 -7.85
C VAL A 340 21.02 -21.14 -7.10
N SER A 341 21.75 -22.10 -6.52
CA SER A 341 21.16 -23.19 -5.74
C SER A 341 20.44 -22.65 -4.51
N TYR A 342 21.02 -21.67 -3.82
CA TYR A 342 20.43 -21.09 -2.63
C TYR A 342 19.18 -20.25 -2.94
N VAL A 343 19.20 -19.46 -4.03
CA VAL A 343 18.00 -18.76 -4.52
C VAL A 343 16.89 -19.75 -4.88
N SER A 344 17.21 -20.88 -5.53
CA SER A 344 16.22 -21.93 -5.83
C SER A 344 15.55 -22.50 -4.57
N ASP A 345 16.28 -22.60 -3.46
CA ASP A 345 15.71 -22.98 -2.16
C ASP A 345 14.83 -21.87 -1.59
N MET A 346 15.27 -20.61 -1.66
CA MET A 346 14.49 -19.46 -1.18
C MET A 346 13.18 -19.27 -1.95
N MET A 347 13.13 -19.62 -3.23
CA MET A 347 11.91 -19.58 -4.04
C MET A 347 10.77 -20.41 -3.44
N ILE A 348 11.08 -21.47 -2.69
CA ILE A 348 10.06 -22.25 -1.96
C ILE A 348 9.46 -21.42 -0.83
N LEU A 349 10.31 -20.70 -0.06
CA LEU A 349 9.85 -19.81 1.01
C LEU A 349 9.06 -18.63 0.44
N ILE A 350 9.48 -18.07 -0.70
CA ILE A 350 8.74 -17.03 -1.43
C ILE A 350 7.37 -17.55 -1.88
N ALA A 351 7.29 -18.79 -2.39
CA ALA A 351 5.99 -19.38 -2.73
C ALA A 351 5.08 -19.48 -1.50
N VAL A 352 5.60 -19.89 -0.33
CA VAL A 352 4.81 -19.97 0.90
C VAL A 352 4.33 -18.59 1.36
N VAL A 353 5.18 -17.57 1.35
CA VAL A 353 4.76 -16.22 1.77
C VAL A 353 3.67 -15.66 0.85
N ASN A 354 3.76 -15.92 -0.46
CA ASN A 354 2.81 -15.40 -1.45
C ASN A 354 1.37 -15.89 -1.23
N LEU A 355 1.17 -17.04 -0.58
CA LEU A 355 -0.17 -17.50 -0.17
C LEU A 355 -0.86 -16.50 0.79
N ALA A 356 -0.09 -15.87 1.67
CA ALA A 356 -0.59 -14.91 2.65
C ALA A 356 -0.45 -13.47 2.15
N ASP A 357 0.58 -13.16 1.37
CA ASP A 357 0.90 -11.81 0.89
C ASP A 357 -0.18 -11.26 -0.07
N GLY A 358 -0.73 -12.13 -0.92
CA GLY A 358 -1.86 -11.76 -1.78
C GLY A 358 -3.08 -11.30 -0.96
N VAL A 359 -3.50 -12.13 -0.02
CA VAL A 359 -4.61 -11.82 0.89
C VAL A 359 -4.30 -10.57 1.74
N LEU A 360 -3.06 -10.42 2.20
CA LEU A 360 -2.60 -9.26 2.96
C LEU A 360 -2.80 -7.95 2.18
N SER A 361 -2.41 -7.91 0.91
CA SER A 361 -2.58 -6.72 0.06
C SER A 361 -4.04 -6.27 0.00
N VAL A 362 -4.97 -7.22 -0.17
CA VAL A 362 -6.41 -6.94 -0.19
C VAL A 362 -6.88 -6.41 1.17
N LEU A 363 -6.44 -7.01 2.28
CA LEU A 363 -6.78 -6.57 3.63
C LEU A 363 -6.26 -5.15 3.94
N ASN A 364 -5.03 -4.85 3.53
CA ASN A 364 -4.45 -3.50 3.61
C ASN A 364 -5.24 -2.52 2.74
N GLY A 365 -5.66 -2.93 1.54
CA GLY A 365 -6.58 -2.18 0.68
C GLY A 365 -7.91 -1.86 1.36
N ILE A 366 -8.56 -2.87 1.95
CA ILE A 366 -9.80 -2.70 2.72
C ILE A 366 -9.59 -1.74 3.88
N ALA A 367 -8.43 -1.82 4.56
CA ALA A 367 -8.14 -0.94 5.67
C ALA A 367 -7.98 0.53 5.28
N ARG A 368 -7.35 0.78 4.14
CA ARG A 368 -7.31 2.12 3.52
C ARG A 368 -8.70 2.57 3.09
N GLY A 369 -9.50 1.72 2.45
CA GLY A 369 -10.86 2.08 2.01
C GLY A 369 -11.82 2.43 3.15
N CYS A 370 -11.74 1.74 4.29
CA CYS A 370 -12.57 2.01 5.47
C CYS A 370 -12.12 3.27 6.25
N GLY A 371 -10.81 3.56 6.25
CA GLY A 371 -10.24 4.67 7.00
C GLY A 371 -9.86 4.31 8.44
N TRP A 372 -9.52 3.06 8.71
CA TRP A 372 -9.05 2.57 10.02
C TRP A 372 -7.58 2.15 10.02
N GLN A 373 -6.74 2.83 9.23
CA GLN A 373 -5.30 2.58 9.05
C GLN A 373 -4.52 2.57 10.38
N LYS A 374 -5.03 3.25 11.42
CA LYS A 374 -4.46 3.17 12.78
C LYS A 374 -4.47 1.74 13.33
N ILE A 375 -5.52 0.97 13.09
CA ILE A 375 -5.60 -0.43 13.50
C ILE A 375 -4.59 -1.25 12.70
N GLY A 376 -4.51 -1.01 11.38
CA GLY A 376 -3.49 -1.62 10.51
C GLY A 376 -2.08 -1.38 11.02
N ALA A 377 -1.72 -0.14 11.34
CA ALA A 377 -0.40 0.21 11.89
C ALA A 377 -0.07 -0.56 13.19
N ILE A 378 -1.04 -0.72 14.10
CA ILE A 378 -0.84 -1.50 15.35
C ILE A 378 -0.62 -2.98 15.03
N VAL A 379 -1.39 -3.54 14.09
CA VAL A 379 -1.22 -4.94 13.66
C VAL A 379 0.13 -5.14 12.98
N ASN A 380 0.58 -4.20 12.15
CA ASN A 380 1.90 -4.24 11.50
C ASN A 380 3.02 -4.23 12.55
N LEU A 381 2.92 -3.35 13.55
CA LEU A 381 3.88 -3.30 14.65
C LEU A 381 3.94 -4.63 15.40
N GLY A 382 2.80 -5.21 15.77
CA GLY A 382 2.75 -6.50 16.46
C GLY A 382 3.28 -7.64 15.62
N SER A 383 2.94 -7.68 14.34
CA SER A 383 3.27 -8.82 13.47
C SER A 383 4.75 -8.80 13.05
N PHE A 384 5.27 -7.67 12.59
CA PHE A 384 6.66 -7.60 12.13
C PHE A 384 7.66 -7.40 13.28
N TYR A 385 7.38 -6.52 14.25
CA TYR A 385 8.39 -6.13 15.25
C TYR A 385 8.36 -6.98 16.51
N ILE A 386 7.21 -7.53 16.89
CA ILE A 386 7.09 -8.38 18.09
C ILE A 386 7.25 -9.86 17.72
N ILE A 387 6.74 -10.29 16.56
CA ILE A 387 6.78 -11.70 16.15
C ILE A 387 7.89 -11.94 15.13
N GLY A 388 7.82 -11.31 13.95
CA GLY A 388 8.68 -11.63 12.81
C GLY A 388 10.17 -11.41 13.03
N ILE A 389 10.55 -10.18 13.40
CA ILE A 389 11.96 -9.80 13.60
C ILE A 389 12.63 -10.66 14.69
N PRO A 390 12.06 -10.78 15.91
CA PRO A 390 12.66 -11.62 16.95
C PRO A 390 12.77 -13.10 16.52
N LEU A 391 11.72 -13.65 15.90
CA LEU A 391 11.74 -15.04 15.44
C LEU A 391 12.79 -15.26 14.35
N GLY A 392 12.87 -14.35 13.38
CA GLY A 392 13.85 -14.41 12.29
C GLY A 392 15.28 -14.37 12.80
N VAL A 393 15.58 -13.45 13.73
CA VAL A 393 16.90 -13.33 14.36
C VAL A 393 17.26 -14.60 15.15
N VAL A 394 16.33 -15.13 15.95
CA VAL A 394 16.58 -16.37 16.71
C VAL A 394 16.85 -17.54 15.77
N LEU A 395 16.05 -17.71 14.71
CA LEU A 395 16.24 -18.80 13.75
C LEU A 395 17.56 -18.66 12.98
N ALA A 396 17.91 -17.44 12.57
CA ALA A 396 19.10 -17.18 11.79
C ALA A 396 20.40 -17.39 12.60
N PHE A 397 20.46 -16.85 13.83
CA PHE A 397 21.69 -16.83 14.62
C PHE A 397 21.78 -17.96 15.65
N VAL A 398 20.70 -18.29 16.35
CA VAL A 398 20.72 -19.28 17.45
C VAL A 398 20.55 -20.69 16.89
N LEU A 399 19.68 -20.86 15.89
CA LEU A 399 19.46 -22.15 15.23
C LEU A 399 20.26 -22.32 13.94
N HIS A 400 21.15 -21.37 13.64
CA HIS A 400 22.09 -21.40 12.51
C HIS A 400 21.42 -21.68 11.14
N LEU A 401 20.19 -21.18 10.94
CA LEU A 401 19.47 -21.31 9.66
C LEU A 401 19.85 -20.21 8.65
N GLY A 402 20.75 -19.29 9.00
CA GLY A 402 21.21 -18.22 8.11
C GLY A 402 20.06 -17.38 7.55
N GLY A 403 20.16 -17.00 6.28
CA GLY A 403 19.12 -16.26 5.56
C GLY A 403 17.76 -16.97 5.50
N LYS A 404 17.72 -18.32 5.56
CA LYS A 404 16.44 -19.07 5.62
C LYS A 404 15.70 -18.75 6.91
N GLY A 405 16.43 -18.60 8.02
CA GLY A 405 15.87 -18.21 9.31
C GLY A 405 15.20 -16.83 9.26
N LEU A 406 15.84 -15.85 8.62
CA LEU A 406 15.28 -14.51 8.42
C LEU A 406 13.99 -14.54 7.59
N TRP A 407 13.98 -15.31 6.50
CA TRP A 407 12.78 -15.51 5.68
C TRP A 407 11.63 -16.18 6.44
N ILE A 408 11.91 -17.15 7.30
CA ILE A 408 10.87 -17.75 8.14
C ILE A 408 10.28 -16.71 9.12
N GLY A 409 11.11 -15.79 9.63
CA GLY A 409 10.63 -14.64 10.40
C GLY A 409 9.67 -13.73 9.62
N ILE A 410 10.01 -13.41 8.37
CA ILE A 410 9.14 -12.65 7.46
C ILE A 410 7.82 -13.38 7.21
N ILE A 411 7.87 -14.68 6.90
CA ILE A 411 6.69 -15.52 6.72
C ILE A 411 5.80 -15.47 7.96
N ALA A 412 6.36 -15.67 9.15
CA ALA A 412 5.60 -15.62 10.39
C ALA A 412 4.92 -14.27 10.61
N ALA A 413 5.60 -13.15 10.29
CA ALA A 413 4.99 -11.82 10.36
C ALA A 413 3.83 -11.66 9.39
N VAL A 414 4.02 -11.99 8.11
CA VAL A 414 2.99 -11.85 7.08
C VAL A 414 1.76 -12.71 7.42
N PHE A 415 1.97 -13.96 7.85
CA PHE A 415 0.86 -14.83 8.27
C PHE A 415 0.14 -14.29 9.51
N ALA A 416 0.87 -13.78 10.51
CA ALA A 416 0.26 -13.17 11.70
C ALA A 416 -0.56 -11.92 11.34
N GLN A 417 -0.02 -11.04 10.49
CA GLN A 417 -0.69 -9.84 10.04
C GLN A 417 -1.97 -10.17 9.24
N THR A 418 -1.88 -11.10 8.29
CA THR A 418 -3.03 -11.60 7.52
C THR A 418 -4.09 -12.19 8.44
N PHE A 419 -3.69 -12.96 9.45
CA PHE A 419 -4.61 -13.54 10.43
C PHE A 419 -5.36 -12.47 11.22
N PHE A 420 -4.64 -11.51 11.81
CA PHE A 420 -5.26 -10.44 12.61
C PHE A 420 -6.15 -9.52 11.76
N LEU A 421 -5.69 -9.08 10.60
CA LEU A 421 -6.49 -8.25 9.69
C LEU A 421 -7.70 -8.99 9.13
N SER A 422 -7.61 -10.30 8.91
CA SER A 422 -8.76 -11.13 8.51
C SER A 422 -9.82 -11.17 9.62
N ILE A 423 -9.42 -11.41 10.87
CA ILE A 423 -10.35 -11.38 12.02
C ILE A 423 -11.04 -10.02 12.11
N ILE A 424 -10.25 -8.95 12.02
CA ILE A 424 -10.75 -7.58 12.09
C ILE A 424 -11.77 -7.34 10.98
N THR A 425 -11.45 -7.73 9.74
CA THR A 425 -12.34 -7.59 8.57
C THR A 425 -13.63 -8.40 8.67
N ILE A 426 -13.55 -9.65 9.17
CA ILE A 426 -14.72 -10.51 9.37
C ILE A 426 -15.63 -9.96 10.48
N ARG A 427 -15.05 -9.36 11.52
CA ARG A 427 -15.79 -8.76 12.64
C ARG A 427 -16.29 -7.33 12.36
N THR A 428 -15.95 -6.74 11.21
CA THR A 428 -16.38 -5.40 10.83
C THR A 428 -17.89 -5.29 10.73
N ASN A 429 -18.47 -4.37 11.50
CA ASN A 429 -19.85 -3.97 11.29
C ASN A 429 -19.90 -2.93 10.15
N TRP A 430 -20.21 -3.41 8.94
CA TRP A 430 -20.26 -2.60 7.72
C TRP A 430 -21.25 -1.43 7.78
N GLU A 431 -22.37 -1.56 8.50
CA GLU A 431 -23.32 -0.45 8.73
C GLU A 431 -22.69 0.69 9.53
N THR A 432 -21.85 0.35 10.49
CA THR A 432 -21.15 1.33 11.32
C THR A 432 -20.05 2.04 10.54
N GLU A 433 -19.32 1.30 9.71
CA GLU A 433 -18.30 1.90 8.83
C GLU A 433 -18.93 2.81 7.76
N ALA A 434 -20.08 2.45 7.20
CA ALA A 434 -20.81 3.32 6.26
C ALA A 434 -21.27 4.63 6.93
N ARG A 435 -21.74 4.56 8.18
CA ARG A 435 -22.09 5.76 8.97
C ARG A 435 -20.87 6.65 9.25
N LYS A 436 -19.72 6.06 9.59
CA LYS A 436 -18.47 6.81 9.80
C LYS A 436 -17.99 7.48 8.51
N ALA A 437 -18.05 6.77 7.38
CA ALA A 437 -17.70 7.32 6.07
C ALA A 437 -18.61 8.49 5.69
N SER A 438 -19.92 8.33 5.88
CA SER A 438 -20.90 9.40 5.69
C SER A 438 -20.58 10.61 6.56
N ALA A 439 -20.36 10.44 7.87
CA ALA A 439 -19.98 11.53 8.77
C ALA A 439 -18.69 12.23 8.32
N ARG A 440 -17.66 11.45 7.91
CA ARG A 440 -16.38 12.00 7.42
C ARG A 440 -16.56 12.88 6.19
N VAL A 441 -17.44 12.49 5.26
CA VAL A 441 -17.75 13.27 4.06
C VAL A 441 -18.56 14.51 4.41
N PHE A 442 -19.64 14.38 5.18
CA PHE A 442 -20.56 15.50 5.45
C PHE A 442 -20.02 16.52 6.48
N ASP A 443 -19.16 16.11 7.42
CA ASP A 443 -18.42 17.03 8.32
C ASP A 443 -17.32 17.82 7.59
N SER A 444 -17.03 17.47 6.34
CA SER A 444 -16.06 18.18 5.50
C SER A 444 -16.71 19.18 4.54
N THR A 445 -18.02 19.05 4.30
CA THR A 445 -18.85 20.07 3.65
C THR A 445 -19.21 21.17 4.65
N ILE A 446 -18.64 22.35 4.43
CA ILE A 446 -19.05 23.57 5.14
C ILE A 446 -20.52 23.83 4.81
N PRO A 447 -21.38 24.22 5.78
CA PRO A 447 -22.71 24.71 5.44
C PRO A 447 -22.51 25.93 4.54
N VAL A 448 -22.98 25.84 3.29
CA VAL A 448 -23.07 27.00 2.41
C VAL A 448 -23.99 27.98 3.14
N VAL A 449 -23.42 29.07 3.66
CA VAL A 449 -24.20 30.17 4.20
C VAL A 449 -25.04 30.67 3.03
N ALA A 450 -26.35 30.47 3.15
CA ALA A 450 -27.35 30.87 2.16
C ALA A 450 -27.39 32.39 1.98
#